data_AF-A0A940NV93-F1
#
_entry.id   AF-A0A940NV93-F1
#
_cell.length_a   1.000
_cell.length_b   1.000
_cell.length_c   1.000
_cell.angle_alpha   90.00
_cell.angle_beta   90.00
_cell.angle_gamma   90.00
#
_symmetry.space_group_name_H-M   'P 1'
#
loop_
_entity.id
_entity.type
_entity.pdbx_description
1 polymer ?
#
loop_
_entity_poly.entity_id
_entity_poly.type
_entity_poly.pdbx_seq_one_letter_code
_entity_poly.pdbx_strand_id
1 'polypeptide(L)' 'MMYWYWKKKGIRPSFFFELPRGEMAIISAFFEEELKEEVEKRKAMSEGSICPGMLGW' A
#
# COMPACT_ATOMS: atom_id res chain seq x y z
N MET A 1 -2.37 2.18 -8.86
CA MET A 1 -0.91 2.44 -8.77
C MET A 1 -0.57 3.92 -8.89
N MET A 2 -0.65 4.56 -10.06
CA MET A 2 -0.14 5.93 -10.28
C MET A 2 -0.76 6.99 -9.35
N TYR A 3 -2.08 6.98 -9.17
CA TYR A 3 -2.76 7.88 -8.22
C TYR A 3 -2.25 7.72 -6.77
N TRP A 4 -2.02 6.47 -6.36
CA TRP A 4 -1.53 6.16 -5.02
C TRP A 4 -0.10 6.68 -4.83
N TYR A 5 0.78 6.53 -5.83
CA TYR A 5 2.15 7.06 -5.78
C TYR A 5 2.18 8.58 -5.81
N TRP A 6 1.28 9.21 -6.58
CA TRP A 6 1.13 10.66 -6.57
C TRP A 6 0.71 11.16 -5.18
N LYS A 7 -0.33 10.57 -4.59
CA LYS A 7 -0.86 10.99 -3.29
C LYS A 7 0.09 10.70 -2.14
N LYS A 8 0.77 9.55 -2.12
CA LYS A 8 1.61 9.11 -0.99
C LYS A 8 3.07 9.53 -1.10
N LYS A 9 3.61 9.63 -2.33
CA LYS A 9 5.04 9.87 -2.59
C LYS A 9 5.30 11.14 -3.42
N GLY A 10 4.27 11.82 -3.90
CA GLY A 10 4.41 13.05 -4.70
C GLY A 10 4.88 12.81 -6.14
N ILE A 11 4.93 11.55 -6.60
CA ILE A 11 5.40 11.23 -7.95
C ILE A 11 4.34 11.65 -8.97
N ARG A 12 4.73 12.50 -9.93
CA ARG A 12 3.81 12.98 -10.96
C ARG A 12 3.39 11.83 -11.89
N PRO A 13 2.11 11.75 -12.29
CA PRO A 13 1.66 10.76 -13.26
C PRO A 13 2.44 10.76 -14.57
N SER A 14 2.94 11.93 -15.03
CA SER A 14 3.74 12.07 -16.24
C SER A 14 4.98 11.16 -16.27
N PHE A 15 5.62 10.98 -15.10
CA PHE A 15 6.81 10.14 -14.96
C PHE A 15 6.58 8.71 -15.46
N PHE A 16 5.42 8.11 -15.17
CA PHE A 16 5.13 6.73 -15.54
C PHE A 16 4.92 6.55 -17.06
N PHE A 17 4.54 7.61 -17.77
CA PHE A 17 4.38 7.56 -19.23
C PHE A 17 5.73 7.58 -19.97
N GLU A 18 6.78 8.08 -19.31
CA GLU A 18 8.15 8.11 -19.85
C GLU A 18 8.89 6.78 -19.63
N LEU A 19 8.37 5.91 -18.75
CA LEU A 19 9.02 4.64 -18.42
C LEU A 19 8.85 3.58 -19.51
N PRO A 20 9.89 2.77 -19.77
CA PRO A 20 9.75 1.62 -20.63
C PRO A 20 8.79 0.58 -20.02
N ARG A 21 8.14 -0.22 -20.88
CA ARG A 21 7.14 -1.23 -20.45
C ARG A 21 7.67 -2.20 -19.39
N GLY A 22 8.95 -2.56 -19.44
CA GLY A 22 9.59 -3.44 -18.46
C GLY A 22 9.63 -2.82 -17.06
N GLU A 23 10.00 -1.54 -16.95
CA GLU A 23 10.03 -0.83 -15.67
C GLU A 23 8.61 -0.62 -15.11
N MET A 24 7.64 -0.32 -15.96
CA MET A 24 6.23 -0.28 -15.55
C MET A 24 5.73 -1.61 -14.96
N ALA A 25 6.12 -2.74 -15.54
CA ALA A 25 5.76 -4.05 -15.02
C ALA A 25 6.40 -4.31 -13.65
N ILE A 26 7.68 -3.93 -13.48
CA ILE A 26 8.39 -4.05 -12.21
C ILE A 26 7.72 -3.21 -11.12
N ILE A 27 7.42 -1.93 -11.40
CA ILE A 27 6.77 -1.04 -10.44
C ILE A 27 5.37 -1.55 -10.07
N SER A 28 4.65 -2.15 -11.04
CA SER A 28 3.34 -2.76 -10.78
C SER A 28 3.44 -3.94 -9.81
N ALA A 29 4.43 -4.83 -10.00
CA ALA A 29 4.66 -5.95 -9.09
C ALA A 29 5.01 -5.47 -7.67
N PHE A 30 5.88 -4.46 -7.53
CA PHE A 30 6.19 -3.87 -6.23
C PHE A 30 5.00 -3.18 -5.58
N PHE A 31 4.16 -2.51 -6.36
CA PHE A 31 2.95 -1.87 -5.86
C PHE A 31 1.96 -2.87 -5.26
N GLU A 32 1.80 -4.03 -5.88
CA GLU A 32 0.96 -5.11 -5.36
C GLU A 32 1.49 -5.64 -4.02
N GLU A 33 2.80 -5.80 -3.90
CA GLU A 33 3.42 -6.27 -2.66
C GLU A 33 3.28 -5.25 -1.52
N GLU A 34 3.50 -3.95 -1.81
CA GLU A 34 3.30 -2.90 -0.79
C GLU A 34 1.85 -2.83 -0.31
N LEU A 35 0.87 -3.06 -1.20
CA LEU A 35 -0.53 -3.12 -0.80
C LEU A 35 -0.81 -4.31 0.13
N LYS A 36 -0.22 -5.48 -0.13
CA LYS A 36 -0.36 -6.64 0.77
C LYS A 36 0.20 -6.34 2.14
N GLU A 37 1.42 -5.80 2.20
CA GLU A 37 2.03 -5.41 3.48
C GLU A 37 1.18 -4.40 4.25
N GLU A 38 0.60 -3.40 3.57
CA GLU A 38 -0.27 -2.43 4.24
C GLU A 38 -1.59 -3.04 4.74
N VAL A 39 -2.13 -4.02 4.03
CA VAL A 39 -3.30 -4.76 4.47
C VAL A 39 -2.96 -5.61 5.70
N GLU A 40 -1.83 -6.30 5.68
CA GLU A 40 -1.34 -7.08 6.84
C GLU A 40 -1.05 -6.20 8.05
N LYS A 41 -0.37 -5.06 7.87
CA LYS A 41 -0.14 -4.08 8.95
C LYS A 41 -1.46 -3.57 9.54
N ARG A 42 -2.46 -3.30 8.70
CA ARG A 42 -3.81 -2.90 9.16
C ARG A 42 -4.52 -4.02 9.91
N LYS A 43 -4.44 -5.26 9.43
CA LYS A 43 -5.00 -6.44 10.10
C LYS A 43 -4.35 -6.66 11.47
N ALA A 44 -3.01 -6.64 11.52
CA ALA A 44 -2.26 -6.75 12.76
C ALA A 44 -2.59 -5.62 13.75
N MET A 45 -2.84 -4.40 13.25
CA MET A 45 -3.30 -3.28 14.09
C MET A 45 -4.74 -3.47 14.59
N SER A 46 -5.64 -4.01 13.77
CA SER A 46 -7.03 -4.32 14.19
C SER A 46 -7.11 -5.52 15.13
N GLU A 47 -6.25 -6.52 14.97
CA GLU A 47 -6.18 -7.69 15.86
C GLU A 47 -5.45 -7.36 17.16
N GLY A 48 -4.42 -6.50 17.11
CA GLY A 48 -3.70 -5.99 18.27
C GLY A 48 -4.44 -4.90 19.06
N SER A 49 -5.61 -4.45 18.62
CA SER A 49 -6.44 -3.45 19.33
C SER A 49 -7.67 -4.05 20.02
N ILE A 50 -7.81 -5.38 20.07
CA ILE A 50 -8.64 -6.02 21.08
C ILE A 50 -7.86 -5.99 22.40
N CYS A 51 -7.88 -4.83 23.07
CA CYS A 51 -7.57 -4.76 24.49
C CYS A 51 -8.51 -5.74 25.22
N PRO A 52 -8.02 -6.75 25.96
CA PRO A 52 -8.86 -7.72 26.68
C PRO A 52 -9.61 -7.14 27.90
N GLY A 53 -10.00 -5.86 27.85
CA GLY A 53 -10.67 -5.13 28.92
C GLY A 53 -12.09 -4.67 28.58
N MET A 54 -12.63 -5.04 27.42
CA MET A 54 -13.98 -4.62 26.98
C MET A 54 -14.96 -5.79 26.83
N LEU A 55 -14.81 -6.82 27.66
CA LEU A 55 -15.84 -7.83 27.93
C LEU A 55 -15.95 -7.97 29.46
N GLY A 56 -16.62 -6.98 30.06
CA GLY A 56 -16.98 -6.99 31.47
C GLY A 56 -18.47 -6.74 31.61
N TRP A 57 -19.20 -7.83 31.90
CA TRP A 57 -20.52 -7.94 32.55
C TRP A 57 -21.70 -7.21 31.92
#